data_AF-A0A4Q5U0T6-F1
#
_entry.id   AF-A0A4Q5U0T6-F1
#
_cell.length_a   1.000
_cell.length_b   1.000
_cell.length_c   1.000
_cell.angle_alpha   90.00
_cell.angle_beta   90.00
_cell.angle_gamma   90.00
#
_symmetry.space_group_name_H-M   'P 1'
#
loop_
_entity.id
_entity.type
_entity.pdbx_description
1 polymer ?
#
loop_
_entity_poly.entity_id
_entity_poly.type
_entity_poly.pdbx_seq_one_letter_code
_entity_poly.pdbx_strand_id
1 'polypeptide(L)'
;MNKISLFVIAVMLLSVSANAQGGMQRRTVEERVAAAHQKIDSAFKPDAAKFEKIDAAFTTYYKASDKVREELMSGGGRPDREVMQAKMLPLTEARDKDLKAAFGEADFKKFKEEVEPALNPRRGGPGGPGGRP
;
A
#
# COMPACT_ATOMS: atom_id res chain seq x y z
N MET A 1 -41.22 7.26 -0.60
CA MET A 1 -40.30 6.21 -0.09
C MET A 1 -41.00 5.42 0.99
N ASN A 2 -41.20 4.11 0.79
CA ASN A 2 -41.87 3.27 1.78
C ASN A 2 -40.96 3.09 2.99
N LYS A 3 -41.53 3.12 4.21
CA LYS A 3 -40.79 3.03 5.49
C LYS A 3 -39.87 1.80 5.57
N ILE A 4 -40.26 0.72 4.88
CA ILE A 4 -39.48 -0.52 4.73
C ILE A 4 -38.22 -0.30 3.89
N SER A 5 -38.31 0.50 2.83
CA SER A 5 -37.18 0.81 1.95
C SER A 5 -36.12 1.66 2.66
N LEU A 6 -36.52 2.51 3.62
CA LEU A 6 -35.59 3.30 4.43
C LEU A 6 -34.83 2.42 5.45
N PHE A 7 -35.51 1.42 5.99
CA PHE A 7 -34.95 0.51 7.00
C PHE A 7 -33.91 -0.46 6.40
N VAL A 8 -34.16 -0.96 5.18
CA VAL A 8 -33.21 -1.84 4.47
C VAL A 8 -31.92 -1.10 4.09
N ILE A 9 -32.02 0.18 3.70
CA ILE A 9 -30.84 1.02 3.41
C ILE A 9 -30.04 1.29 4.69
N ALA A 10 -30.71 1.51 5.83
CA ALA A 10 -30.04 1.74 7.10
C ALA A 10 -29.24 0.52 7.61
N VAL A 11 -29.74 -0.71 7.38
CA VAL A 11 -29.04 -1.95 7.77
C VAL A 11 -27.85 -2.25 6.85
N MET A 12 -27.93 -1.94 5.56
CA MET A 12 -26.77 -2.06 4.64
C MET A 12 -25.64 -1.08 5.00
N LEU A 13 -25.97 0.14 5.44
CA LEU A 13 -24.96 1.13 5.85
C LEU A 13 -24.21 0.73 7.14
N LEU A 14 -24.83 -0.07 8.02
CA LEU A 14 -24.19 -0.59 9.23
C LEU A 14 -23.25 -1.78 8.98
N SER A 15 -23.28 -2.38 7.79
CA SER A 15 -22.43 -3.53 7.45
C SER A 15 -20.98 -3.14 7.12
N VAL A 16 -20.70 -1.86 6.88
CA VAL A 16 -19.38 -1.37 6.45
C VAL A 16 -18.46 -0.99 7.64
N SER A 17 -19.00 -0.87 8.86
CA SER A 17 -18.23 -0.40 10.03
C SER A 17 -17.55 -1.51 10.86
N ALA A 18 -17.72 -2.79 10.52
CA ALA A 18 -17.21 -3.90 11.34
C ALA A 18 -15.68 -4.12 11.28
N ASN A 19 -14.90 -3.36 10.49
CA ASN A 19 -13.43 -3.47 10.42
C ASN A 19 -12.67 -2.32 11.10
N ALA A 20 -13.35 -1.45 11.86
CA ALA A 20 -12.72 -0.27 12.48
C ALA A 20 -12.16 -0.51 13.90
N GLN A 21 -12.46 -1.65 14.54
CA GLN A 21 -12.06 -1.95 15.92
C GLN A 21 -11.55 -3.38 16.03
N GLY A 22 -10.29 -3.58 15.65
CA GLY A 22 -9.61 -4.89 15.69
C GLY A 22 -8.43 -4.78 14.74
N GLY A 23 -7.22 -5.06 15.24
CA GLY A 23 -5.97 -4.76 14.54
C GLY A 23 -6.06 -5.10 13.06
N MET A 24 -5.89 -4.09 12.20
CA MET A 24 -5.95 -4.30 10.75
C MET A 24 -4.97 -5.41 10.40
N GLN A 25 -5.51 -6.54 9.96
CA GLN A 25 -4.73 -7.66 9.49
C GLN A 25 -3.73 -7.11 8.47
N ARG A 26 -2.44 -7.40 8.69
CA ARG A 26 -1.41 -7.02 7.73
C ARG A 26 -1.76 -7.74 6.43
N ARG A 27 -1.83 -6.96 5.34
CA ARG A 27 -1.98 -7.56 4.01
C ARG A 27 -0.79 -8.46 3.72
N THR A 28 -1.04 -9.59 3.06
CA THR A 28 0.06 -10.45 2.61
C THR A 28 0.85 -9.77 1.49
N VAL A 29 2.02 -10.32 1.13
CA VAL A 29 2.81 -9.82 0.00
C VAL A 29 1.97 -9.90 -1.28
N GLU A 30 1.27 -11.01 -1.48
CA GLU A 30 0.45 -11.27 -2.67
C GLU A 30 -0.68 -10.25 -2.79
N GLU A 31 -1.38 -9.95 -1.70
CA GLU A 31 -2.44 -8.93 -1.69
C GLU A 31 -1.91 -7.52 -1.99
N ARG A 32 -0.69 -7.21 -1.53
CA ARG A 32 -0.05 -5.92 -1.79
C ARG A 32 0.41 -5.82 -3.24
N VAL A 33 0.97 -6.89 -3.80
CA VAL A 33 1.34 -6.98 -5.22
C VAL A 33 0.10 -6.86 -6.09
N ALA A 34 -0.98 -7.58 -5.79
CA ALA A 34 -2.23 -7.48 -6.53
C ALA A 34 -2.82 -6.06 -6.52
N ALA A 35 -2.76 -5.37 -5.37
CA ALA A 35 -3.18 -3.97 -5.28
C ALA A 35 -2.27 -3.03 -6.10
N ALA A 36 -0.96 -3.29 -6.15
CA ALA A 36 -0.03 -2.54 -7.01
C ALA A 36 -0.33 -2.79 -8.50
N HIS A 37 -0.49 -4.05 -8.86
CA HIS A 37 -0.85 -4.51 -10.19
C HIS A 37 -2.10 -3.80 -10.71
N GLN A 38 -3.20 -3.82 -9.95
CA GLN A 38 -4.45 -3.18 -10.36
C GLN A 38 -4.32 -1.67 -10.61
N LYS A 39 -3.54 -0.95 -9.78
CA LYS A 39 -3.35 0.50 -9.98
C LYS A 39 -2.47 0.80 -11.17
N ILE A 40 -1.44 -0.01 -11.38
CA ILE A 40 -0.53 0.12 -12.51
C ILE A 40 -1.26 -0.21 -13.82
N ASP A 41 -2.10 -1.23 -13.83
CA ASP A 41 -2.92 -1.61 -14.98
C ASP A 41 -3.86 -0.48 -15.39
N SER A 42 -4.55 0.08 -14.38
CA SER A 42 -5.45 1.21 -14.59
C SER A 42 -4.75 2.46 -15.16
N ALA A 43 -3.49 2.70 -14.80
CA ALA A 43 -2.76 3.91 -15.15
C ALA A 43 -1.94 3.81 -16.46
N PHE A 44 -1.42 2.62 -16.75
CA PHE A 44 -0.41 2.42 -17.81
C PHE A 44 -0.77 1.34 -18.82
N LYS A 45 -1.64 0.37 -18.46
CA LYS A 45 -1.96 -0.81 -19.28
C LYS A 45 -0.71 -1.47 -19.92
N PRO A 46 0.35 -1.80 -19.15
CA PRO A 46 1.54 -2.39 -19.71
C PRO A 46 1.26 -3.79 -20.29
N ASP A 47 2.10 -4.23 -21.22
CA ASP A 47 2.05 -5.61 -21.71
C ASP A 47 2.40 -6.62 -20.60
N ALA A 48 2.02 -7.88 -20.81
CA ALA A 48 2.20 -8.94 -19.82
C ALA A 48 3.67 -9.12 -19.37
N ALA A 49 4.63 -8.98 -20.29
CA ALA A 49 6.05 -9.15 -19.97
C ALA A 49 6.60 -8.01 -19.10
N LYS A 50 6.12 -6.77 -19.31
CA LYS A 50 6.41 -5.66 -18.40
C LYS A 50 5.75 -5.86 -17.05
N PHE A 51 4.52 -6.35 -17.04
CA PHE A 51 3.80 -6.64 -15.80
C PHE A 51 4.52 -7.65 -14.91
N GLU A 52 4.99 -8.76 -15.49
CA GLU A 52 5.75 -9.77 -14.74
C GLU A 52 6.99 -9.17 -14.05
N LYS A 53 7.71 -8.26 -14.72
CA LYS A 53 8.86 -7.56 -14.14
C LYS A 53 8.47 -6.61 -13.01
N ILE A 54 7.36 -5.87 -13.20
CA ILE A 54 6.82 -4.96 -12.19
C ILE A 54 6.38 -5.74 -10.95
N ASP A 55 5.64 -6.83 -11.11
CA ASP A 55 5.16 -7.67 -10.02
C ASP A 55 6.34 -8.33 -9.27
N ALA A 56 7.37 -8.76 -9.99
CA ALA A 56 8.61 -9.26 -9.38
C ALA A 56 9.33 -8.20 -8.55
N ALA A 57 9.42 -6.96 -9.04
CA ALA A 57 10.01 -5.84 -8.31
C ALA A 57 9.24 -5.54 -7.00
N PHE A 58 7.90 -5.48 -7.06
CA PHE A 58 7.07 -5.29 -5.87
C PHE A 58 7.13 -6.47 -4.89
N THR A 59 7.12 -7.70 -5.41
CA THR A 59 7.25 -8.91 -4.58
C THR A 59 8.54 -8.89 -3.78
N THR A 60 9.66 -8.57 -4.44
CA THR A 60 10.98 -8.47 -3.80
C THR A 60 11.00 -7.37 -2.75
N TYR A 61 10.49 -6.18 -3.11
CA TYR A 61 10.40 -5.03 -2.21
C TYR A 61 9.58 -5.34 -0.95
N TYR A 62 8.39 -5.93 -1.10
CA TYR A 62 7.52 -6.21 0.04
C TYR A 62 8.06 -7.30 0.95
N LYS A 63 8.64 -8.37 0.40
CA LYS A 63 9.32 -9.40 1.20
C LYS A 63 10.48 -8.81 2.01
N ALA A 64 11.30 -7.95 1.41
CA ALA A 64 12.40 -7.31 2.11
C ALA A 64 11.91 -6.29 3.16
N SER A 65 10.88 -5.51 2.84
CA SER A 65 10.26 -4.56 3.76
C SER A 65 9.69 -5.25 5.00
N ASP A 66 9.06 -6.41 4.82
CA ASP A 66 8.46 -7.15 5.91
C ASP A 66 9.55 -7.71 6.85
N LYS A 67 10.67 -8.19 6.31
CA LYS A 67 11.86 -8.56 7.12
C LYS A 67 12.41 -7.39 7.94
N VAL A 68 12.62 -6.23 7.32
CA VAL A 68 13.07 -5.02 8.04
C VAL A 68 12.10 -4.67 9.17
N ARG A 69 10.79 -4.77 8.90
CA ARG A 69 9.78 -4.49 9.91
C ARG A 69 9.79 -5.51 11.04
N GLU A 70 9.94 -6.80 10.74
CA GLU A 70 10.04 -7.87 11.74
C GLU A 70 11.26 -7.69 12.63
N GLU A 71 12.43 -7.44 12.05
CA GLU A 71 13.67 -7.13 12.78
C GLU A 71 13.45 -5.97 13.76
N LEU A 72 12.89 -4.85 13.29
CA LEU A 72 12.71 -3.66 14.12
C LEU A 72 11.62 -3.83 15.20
N MET A 73 10.61 -4.66 14.96
CA MET A 73 9.54 -4.92 15.93
C MET A 73 9.95 -5.95 16.99
N SER A 74 10.93 -6.80 16.70
CA SER A 74 11.47 -7.77 17.67
C SER A 74 12.25 -7.11 18.83
N GLY A 75 12.63 -5.83 18.68
CA GLY A 75 13.36 -5.06 19.71
C GLY A 75 12.54 -4.63 20.93
N GLY A 76 11.27 -5.06 21.06
CA GLY A 76 10.44 -4.81 22.24
C GLY A 76 9.88 -3.39 22.39
N GLY A 77 10.19 -2.48 21.46
CA GLY A 77 9.74 -1.08 21.44
C GLY A 77 9.14 -0.66 20.10
N ARG A 78 8.59 0.57 20.04
CA ARG A 78 8.20 1.17 18.75
C ARG A 78 9.47 1.35 17.91
N PRO A 79 9.50 0.90 16.63
CA PRO A 79 10.65 1.12 15.76
C PRO A 79 11.03 2.59 15.68
N ASP A 80 12.32 2.85 15.82
CA ASP A 80 12.88 4.17 15.51
C ASP A 80 12.58 4.49 14.03
N ARG A 81 11.99 5.67 13.80
CA ARG A 81 11.54 6.09 12.46
C ARG A 81 12.70 6.38 11.52
N GLU A 82 13.79 6.93 12.03
CA GLU A 82 14.98 7.23 11.25
C GLU A 82 15.67 5.92 10.83
N VAL A 83 15.78 4.97 11.76
CA VAL A 83 16.33 3.63 11.46
C VAL A 83 15.45 2.90 10.45
N MET A 84 14.12 2.97 10.59
CA MET A 84 13.20 2.39 9.62
C MET A 84 13.39 3.02 8.24
N GLN A 85 13.45 4.35 8.15
CA GLN A 85 13.66 5.04 6.88
C GLN A 85 15.01 4.66 6.26
N ALA A 86 16.09 4.64 7.05
CA ALA A 86 17.43 4.29 6.58
C ALA A 86 17.49 2.85 6.02
N LYS A 87 16.79 1.90 6.66
CA LYS A 87 16.71 0.51 6.15
C LYS A 87 15.78 0.37 4.93
N MET A 88 14.72 1.17 4.84
CA MET A 88 13.75 1.10 3.73
C MET A 88 14.20 1.84 2.47
N LEU A 89 15.05 2.88 2.60
CA LEU A 89 15.55 3.67 1.49
C LEU A 89 16.24 2.81 0.41
N PRO A 90 17.25 1.97 0.72
CA PRO A 90 17.91 1.15 -0.31
C PRO A 90 16.96 0.14 -0.96
N LEU A 91 15.96 -0.36 -0.22
CA LEU A 91 14.93 -1.26 -0.78
C LEU A 91 14.04 -0.52 -1.78
N THR A 92 13.69 0.73 -1.46
CA THR A 92 12.89 1.60 -2.32
C THR A 92 13.66 1.96 -3.59
N GLU A 93 14.93 2.34 -3.46
CA GLU A 93 15.81 2.64 -4.59
C GLU A 93 16.02 1.44 -5.51
N ALA A 94 16.19 0.24 -4.95
CA ALA A 94 16.31 -0.99 -5.74
C ALA A 94 15.03 -1.27 -6.54
N ARG A 95 13.86 -1.18 -5.89
CA ARG A 95 12.56 -1.31 -6.57
C ARG A 95 12.42 -0.26 -7.67
N ASP A 96 12.75 1.00 -7.39
CA ASP A 96 12.62 2.11 -8.32
C ASP A 96 13.51 1.95 -9.54
N LYS A 97 14.72 1.41 -9.37
CA LYS A 97 15.61 1.03 -10.48
C LYS A 97 14.96 -0.02 -11.37
N ASP A 98 14.37 -1.07 -10.79
CA ASP A 98 13.72 -2.15 -11.54
C ASP A 98 12.45 -1.65 -12.26
N LEU A 99 11.66 -0.81 -11.58
CA LEU A 99 10.48 -0.17 -12.18
C LEU A 99 10.86 0.79 -13.31
N LYS A 100 11.92 1.59 -13.15
CA LYS A 100 12.42 2.47 -14.22
C LYS A 100 12.88 1.66 -15.44
N ALA A 101 13.49 0.49 -15.24
CA ALA A 101 13.86 -0.40 -16.33
C ALA A 101 12.64 -1.05 -17.02
N ALA A 102 11.57 -1.34 -16.29
CA ALA A 102 10.34 -1.94 -16.85
C ALA A 102 9.44 -0.93 -17.57
N PHE A 103 9.25 0.27 -16.99
CA PHE A 103 8.41 1.33 -17.54
C PHE A 103 9.13 2.20 -18.58
N GLY A 104 10.45 2.40 -18.42
CA GLY A 104 11.15 3.51 -19.06
C GLY A 104 10.97 4.82 -18.31
N GLU A 105 11.73 5.85 -18.69
CA GLU A 105 11.88 7.07 -17.90
C GLU A 105 10.60 7.92 -17.80
N ALA A 106 9.86 8.06 -18.90
CA ALA A 106 8.64 8.87 -18.94
C ALA A 106 7.52 8.27 -18.06
N ASP A 107 7.22 6.98 -18.24
CA ASP A 107 6.18 6.28 -17.48
C ASP A 107 6.58 6.10 -16.01
N PHE A 108 7.87 5.92 -15.72
CA PHE A 108 8.36 5.88 -14.35
C PHE A 108 8.15 7.21 -13.61
N LYS A 109 8.37 8.35 -14.28
CA LYS A 109 8.09 9.66 -13.69
C LYS A 109 6.61 9.80 -13.32
N LYS A 110 5.71 9.44 -14.24
CA LYS A 110 4.27 9.42 -13.97
C LYS A 110 3.92 8.45 -12.83
N PHE A 111 4.59 7.30 -12.74
CA PHE A 111 4.39 6.36 -11.64
C PHE A 111 4.72 6.99 -10.28
N LYS A 112 5.87 7.69 -10.17
CA LYS A 112 6.29 8.37 -8.94
C LYS A 112 5.33 9.50 -8.52
N GLU A 113 4.78 10.22 -9.49
CA GLU A 113 3.94 11.39 -9.23
C GLU A 113 2.47 11.00 -8.91
N GLU A 114 1.92 10.00 -9.61
CA GLU A 114 0.48 9.72 -9.55
C GLU A 114 0.14 8.38 -8.89
N VAL A 115 0.95 7.34 -9.11
CA VAL A 115 0.60 5.97 -8.71
C VAL A 115 1.21 5.60 -7.36
N GLU A 116 2.49 5.87 -7.13
CA GLU A 116 3.17 5.56 -5.87
C GLU A 116 2.49 6.20 -4.65
N PRO A 117 2.08 7.49 -4.67
CA PRO A 117 1.39 8.09 -3.53
C PRO A 117 0.07 7.39 -3.23
N ALA A 118 -0.64 6.93 -4.26
CA ALA A 118 -1.87 6.17 -4.10
C ALA A 118 -1.61 4.77 -3.52
N LEU A 119 -0.46 4.15 -3.78
CA LEU A 119 -0.08 2.84 -3.23
C LEU A 119 0.28 2.88 -1.74
N ASN A 120 0.74 4.03 -1.27
CA ASN A 120 1.06 4.25 0.14
C ASN A 120 0.17 5.35 0.74
N PRO A 121 -1.17 5.16 0.77
CA PRO A 121 -2.05 6.14 1.36
C PRO A 121 -1.72 6.16 2.85
N ARG A 122 -1.00 7.19 3.30
CA ARG A 122 -0.68 7.37 4.72
C ARG A 122 -1.99 7.24 5.49
N ARG A 123 -2.11 6.19 6.30
CA ARG A 123 -3.15 6.07 7.32
C ARG A 123 -2.87 7.17 8.34
N GLY A 124 -3.48 8.34 8.10
CA GLY A 124 -3.24 9.56 8.84
C GLY A 124 -2.57 10.62 7.99
N GLY A 125 -3.35 11.30 7.15
CA GLY A 125 -3.10 12.73 6.92
C GLY A 125 -3.18 13.49 8.25
N PRO A 126 -2.67 14.73 8.32
CA PRO A 126 -2.83 15.56 9.51
C PRO A 126 -4.33 15.80 9.74
N GLY A 127 -4.95 15.05 10.65
CA GLY A 127 -6.41 15.13 10.88
C GLY A 127 -7.13 13.84 11.25
N GLY A 128 -6.45 12.76 11.63
CA GLY A 128 -7.13 11.59 12.21
C GLY A 128 -7.80 11.94 13.55
N PRO A 129 -9.10 11.67 13.75
CA PRO A 129 -9.81 11.99 14.99
C PRO A 129 -9.39 10.98 16.08
N GLY A 130 -8.27 11.27 16.74
CA GLY A 130 -7.75 10.40 17.80
C GLY A 130 -6.81 11.09 18.77
N GLY A 131 -6.72 12.42 18.72
CA GLY A 131 -5.97 13.21 19.70
C GLY A 131 -6.92 14.00 20.60
N ARG A 132 -7.14 13.49 21.81
CA ARG A 132 -7.46 14.17 23.08
C ARG A 132 -7.69 13.09 24.16
N PRO A 133 -7.43 13.32 25.45
CA PRO A 133 -7.35 14.61 26.16
C PRO A 133 -6.02 15.35 26.03
#